data_AF-A0A1N7EUW3-F1
#
_entry.id   AF-A0A1N7EUW3-F1
#
_cell.length_a   1.000
_cell.length_b   1.000
_cell.length_c   1.000
_cell.angle_alpha   90.00
_cell.angle_beta   90.00
_cell.angle_gamma   90.00
#
_symmetry.space_group_name_H-M   'P 1'
#
loop_
_entity.id
_entity.type
_entity.pdbx_description
1 polymer ?
#
loop_
_entity_poly.entity_id
_entity_poly.type
_entity_poly.pdbx_seq_one_letter_code
_entity_poly.pdbx_strand_id
1 'polypeptide(L)' 'MISKKNDEKTDTQAVLVRMPVKMIERIDALRRAEDDLPTRPEMIRRLVEQRMDEKGG' A
#
# COMPACT_ATOMS: atom_id res chain seq x y z
N MET A 1 37.11 -1.59 6.88
CA MET A 1 36.25 -1.31 5.72
C MET A 1 34.83 -1.73 6.09
N ILE A 2 33.87 -0.81 6.14
CA ILE A 2 32.47 -1.12 6.48
C ILE A 2 31.74 -1.31 5.14
N SER A 3 31.52 -2.56 4.74
CA SER A 3 30.71 -2.89 3.56
C SER A 3 29.27 -2.48 3.82
N LYS A 4 28.91 -1.28 3.37
CA LYS A 4 27.53 -0.81 3.29
C LYS A 4 26.89 -1.58 2.14
N LYS A 5 26.33 -2.74 2.48
CA LYS A 5 25.54 -3.58 1.57
C LYS A 5 24.39 -2.70 1.08
N ASN A 6 24.44 -2.30 -0.19
CA ASN A 6 23.36 -1.58 -0.81
C ASN A 6 22.15 -2.51 -0.77
N ASP A 7 21.12 -2.11 -0.04
CA ASP A 7 19.76 -2.62 -0.17
C ASP A 7 19.43 -2.63 -1.67
N GLU A 8 19.37 -3.82 -2.25
CA GLU A 8 18.92 -4.07 -3.61
C GLU A 8 17.44 -3.70 -3.61
N LYS A 9 17.23 -2.42 -3.92
CA LYS A 9 16.03 -1.65 -3.62
C LYS A 9 14.82 -2.40 -4.15
N THR A 10 13.92 -2.78 -3.25
CA THR A 10 12.52 -2.95 -3.65
C THR A 10 12.14 -1.65 -4.38
N ASP A 11 11.76 -1.72 -5.66
CA ASP A 11 11.37 -0.59 -6.54
C ASP A 11 10.06 0.07 -6.07
N THR A 12 9.98 0.34 -4.77
CA THR A 12 8.85 0.89 -4.06
C THR A 12 9.34 2.11 -3.31
N GLN A 13 8.68 3.23 -3.55
CA GLN A 13 8.92 4.46 -2.81
C GLN A 13 7.75 4.70 -1.87
N ALA A 14 8.04 5.12 -0.64
CA ALA A 14 7.01 5.56 0.29
C ALA A 14 6.38 6.87 -0.23
N VAL A 15 5.06 6.88 -0.38
CA VAL A 15 4.31 8.06 -0.82
C VAL A 15 3.49 8.59 0.33
N LEU A 16 3.60 9.89 0.60
CA LEU A 16 2.74 10.59 1.56
C LEU A 16 1.51 11.11 0.81
N VAL A 17 0.34 10.52 1.10
CA VAL A 17 -0.93 10.93 0.50
C VAL A 17 -1.83 11.55 1.57
N ARG A 18 -2.33 12.76 1.29
CA ARG A 18 -3.39 13.36 2.12
C ARG A 18 -4.73 12.89 1.62
N MET A 19 -5.46 12.17 2.47
CA MET A 19 -6.78 11.64 2.17
C MET A 19 -7.82 12.16 3.18
N PRO A 20 -9.10 12.29 2.79
CA PRO A 20 -10.14 12.63 3.73
C PRO A 20 -10.34 11.52 4.77
N VAL A 21 -10.64 11.90 6.02
CA VAL A 21 -10.78 10.97 7.17
C VAL A 21 -11.76 9.84 6.87
N LYS A 22 -12.91 10.15 6.26
CA LYS A 22 -13.93 9.14 5.89
C LYS A 22 -13.39 8.04 4.96
N MET A 23 -12.38 8.34 4.14
CA MET A 23 -11.75 7.36 3.26
C MET A 23 -10.80 6.47 4.05
N ILE A 24 -10.05 7.03 5.01
CA ILE A 24 -9.22 6.24 5.93
C ILE A 24 -10.08 5.27 6.75
N GLU A 25 -11.23 5.72 7.25
CA GLU A 25 -12.17 4.85 7.98
C GLU A 25 -12.70 3.71 7.11
N ARG A 26 -13.03 3.98 5.85
CA ARG A 26 -13.41 2.93 4.89
C ARG A 26 -12.28 1.93 4.64
N ILE A 27 -11.05 2.39 4.48
CA ILE A 27 -9.89 1.50 4.31
C ILE A 27 -9.66 0.66 5.56
N ASP A 28 -9.84 1.22 6.76
CA ASP A 28 -9.73 0.47 8.02
C ASP A 28 -10.82 -0.59 8.16
N ALA A 29 -12.05 -0.26 7.74
CA ALA A 29 -13.16 -1.21 7.70
C ALA A 29 -12.90 -2.35 6.70
N LEU A 30 -12.37 -2.05 5.51
CA LEU A 30 -11.96 -3.07 4.53
C LEU A 30 -10.86 -3.98 5.09
N ARG A 31 -9.86 -3.39 5.76
CA ARG A 31 -8.80 -4.15 6.43
C ARG A 31 -9.34 -5.14 7.47
N ARG A 32 -10.40 -4.79 8.19
CA ARG A 32 -11.03 -5.69 9.18
C ARG A 32 -11.86 -6.79 8.54
N ALA A 33 -12.32 -6.59 7.31
CA ALA A 33 -13.08 -7.59 6.56
C ALA A 33 -12.17 -8.64 5.90
N GLU A 34 -10.91 -8.29 5.66
CA GLU A 34 -9.89 -9.19 5.11
C GLU A 34 -9.26 -10.03 6.23
N ASP A 35 -9.16 -11.34 6.01
CA ASP A 35 -8.64 -12.33 6.97
C ASP A 35 -7.14 -12.11 7.30
N ASP A 36 -6.41 -11.51 6.36
CA ASP A 36 -4.95 -11.33 6.38
C ASP A 36 -4.51 -10.06 7.15
N LEU A 37 -5.46 -9.29 7.73
CA LEU A 37 -5.24 -7.99 8.40
C LEU A 37 -4.09 -7.16 7.77
N PRO A 38 -4.15 -6.86 6.46
CA PRO A 38 -3.05 -6.18 5.79
C PRO A 38 -2.78 -4.83 6.45
N THR A 39 -1.52 -4.41 6.52
CA THR A 39 -1.23 -3.06 7.02
C THR A 39 -1.91 -2.02 6.13
N ARG A 40 -2.22 -0.82 6.65
CA ARG A 40 -2.82 0.26 5.84
C ARG A 40 -2.11 0.50 4.50
N PRO A 41 -0.76 0.57 4.42
CA PRO A 41 -0.08 0.74 3.15
C PRO A 41 -0.25 -0.47 2.21
N GLU A 42 -0.27 -1.69 2.74
CA GLU A 42 -0.51 -2.92 1.96
C GLU A 42 -1.91 -2.92 1.34
N MET A 43 -2.95 -2.58 2.13
CA MET A 43 -4.33 -2.50 1.64
C MET A 43 -4.46 -1.45 0.52
N ILE A 44 -3.83 -0.28 0.71
CA ILE A 44 -3.85 0.78 -0.30
C ILE A 44 -3.14 0.30 -1.57
N ARG A 45 -2.01 -0.41 -1.44
CA ARG A 45 -1.28 -0.97 -2.57
C ARG A 45 -2.16 -1.96 -3.36
N ARG A 46 -2.79 -2.93 -2.69
CA ARG A 46 -3.71 -3.90 -3.32
C ARG A 46 -4.87 -3.21 -4.05
N LEU A 47 -5.49 -2.20 -3.43
CA LEU A 47 -6.57 -1.44 -4.05
C LEU A 47 -6.11 -0.66 -5.29
N VAL A 48 -4.92 -0.06 -5.24
CA VAL A 48 -4.36 0.67 -6.37
C VAL A 48 -3.99 -0.30 -7.49
N GLU A 49 -3.31 -1.40 -7.19
CA GLU A 49 -2.96 -2.44 -8.17
C GLU A 49 -4.20 -3.00 -8.87
N GLN A 50 -5.23 -3.41 -8.10
CA GLN A 50 -6.51 -3.87 -8.65
C GLN A 50 -7.10 -2.86 -9.63
N ARG A 51 -7.13 -1.57 -9.26
CA ARG A 51 -7.73 -0.51 -10.08
C ARG A 51 -6.89 -0.14 -11.30
N MET A 52 -5.57 -0.27 -11.22
CA MET A 52 -4.67 -0.03 -12.35
C MET A 52 -4.79 -1.16 -13.37
N ASP A 53 -4.94 -2.41 -12.92
CA ASP A 53 -5.17 -3.57 -13.78
C ASP A 53 -6.52 -3.45 -14.51
N GLU A 54 -7.59 -3.06 -13.81
CA GLU A 54 -8.93 -2.84 -14.37
C GLU A 54 -8.99 -1.71 -15.43
N LYS A 55 -8.04 -0.78 -15.43
CA LYS A 55 -8.01 0.38 -16.36
C LYS A 55 -6.91 0.28 -17.42
N GLY A 56 -6.02 -0.70 -17.32
CA GLY A 56 -4.90 -0.92 -18.23
C GLY A 56 -5.14 -1.97 -19.30
N GLY A 57 -6.34 -2.56 -19.37
CA GLY A 57 -6.77 -3.54 -20.37
C GLY A 57 -7.55 -2.94 -21.53
#